data_AF-A0A1G2CDC0-F1
#
_entry.id   AF-A0A1G2CDC0-F1
#
_cell.length_a   1.000
_cell.length_b   1.000
_cell.length_c   1.000
_cell.angle_alpha   90.00
_cell.angle_beta   90.00
_cell.angle_gamma   90.00
#
_symmetry.space_group_name_H-M   'P 1'
#
loop_
_entity.id
_entity.type
_entity.pdbx_description
1 polymer ?
#
loop_
_entity_poly.entity_id
_entity_poly.type
_entity_poly.pdbx_seq_one_letter_code
_entity_poly.pdbx_strand_id
1 'polypeptide(L)'
;MTSNPNFQEFLREKRAWYKTIGSVHCPILNENVIFNSKGFYHLRYDSFGKARNIKEQSYKLGLLPLVIPVVKNATKIHEYKKQQYSKPLGKYFEIWELREIVGQQKTIVSVVLRRIGNGNITFLSVWKRKDKQTKKTI
;
A
#
# COMPACT_ATOMS: atom_id res chain seq x y z
N MET A 1 22.09 -4.22 -17.59
CA MET A 1 21.43 -4.54 -16.31
C MET A 1 20.88 -5.95 -16.42
N THR A 2 21.55 -6.94 -15.83
CA THR A 2 21.10 -8.33 -15.87
C THR A 2 19.87 -8.49 -14.98
N SER A 3 18.74 -8.87 -15.57
CA SER A 3 17.53 -9.22 -14.83
C SER A 3 17.79 -10.48 -14.01
N ASN A 4 17.60 -10.43 -12.68
CA ASN A 4 17.57 -11.64 -11.86
C ASN A 4 16.28 -12.43 -12.20
N PRO A 5 16.37 -13.63 -12.82
CA PRO A 5 15.20 -14.36 -13.30
C PRO A 5 14.20 -14.67 -12.18
N ASN A 6 14.68 -14.94 -10.97
CA ASN A 6 13.82 -15.21 -9.81
C ASN A 6 12.97 -14.00 -9.41
N PHE A 7 13.49 -12.79 -9.58
CA PHE A 7 12.73 -11.57 -9.27
C PHE A 7 11.68 -11.26 -10.34
N GLN A 8 11.98 -11.50 -11.61
CA GLN A 8 11.01 -11.26 -12.69
C GLN A 8 9.82 -12.20 -12.59
N GLU A 9 10.06 -13.47 -12.25
CA GLU A 9 8.99 -14.44 -11.99
C GLU A 9 8.12 -14.00 -10.82
N PHE A 10 8.73 -13.72 -9.67
CA PHE A 10 8.03 -13.20 -8.50
C PHE A 10 7.20 -11.95 -8.81
N LEU A 11 7.75 -11.01 -9.59
CA LEU A 11 7.04 -9.81 -9.99
C LEU A 11 5.82 -10.14 -10.87
N ARG A 12 5.96 -11.09 -11.79
CA ARG A 12 4.89 -11.55 -12.68
C ARG A 12 3.76 -12.20 -11.89
N GLU A 13 4.09 -13.12 -11.00
CA GLU A 13 3.13 -13.78 -10.09
C GLU A 13 2.37 -12.76 -9.24
N LYS A 14 3.10 -11.84 -8.59
CA LYS A 14 2.47 -10.80 -7.75
C LYS A 14 1.61 -9.84 -8.55
N ARG A 15 1.98 -9.53 -9.80
CA ARG A 15 1.15 -8.72 -10.70
C ARG A 15 -0.13 -9.47 -11.10
N ALA A 16 -0.02 -10.75 -11.44
CA ALA A 16 -1.17 -11.57 -11.80
C ALA A 16 -2.16 -11.65 -10.65
N TRP A 17 -1.68 -11.99 -9.44
CA TRP A 17 -2.50 -12.00 -8.22
C TRP A 17 -3.08 -10.62 -7.90
N TYR A 18 -2.31 -9.53 -8.00
CA TYR A 18 -2.83 -8.20 -7.70
C TYR A 18 -4.00 -7.79 -8.59
N LYS A 19 -3.99 -8.20 -9.87
CA LYS A 19 -5.08 -7.94 -10.80
C LYS A 19 -6.39 -8.62 -10.40
N THR A 20 -6.34 -9.77 -9.73
CA THR A 20 -7.56 -10.51 -9.35
C THR A 20 -8.31 -9.83 -8.19
N ILE A 21 -7.68 -8.91 -7.46
CA ILE A 21 -8.29 -8.21 -6.33
C ILE A 21 -9.43 -7.29 -6.82
N GLY A 22 -9.18 -6.50 -7.87
CA GLY A 22 -10.11 -5.51 -8.40
C GLY A 22 -10.42 -4.37 -7.41
N SER A 23 -11.27 -4.66 -6.43
CA SER A 23 -11.68 -3.72 -5.38
C SER A 23 -11.95 -4.42 -4.05
N VAL A 24 -11.71 -3.73 -2.94
CA VAL A 24 -12.05 -4.20 -1.59
C VAL A 24 -12.83 -3.13 -0.86
N HIS A 25 -13.98 -3.48 -0.31
CA HIS A 25 -14.74 -2.57 0.56
C HIS A 25 -13.97 -2.27 1.84
N CYS A 26 -13.87 -0.98 2.19
CA CYS A 26 -13.23 -0.48 3.41
C CYS A 26 -14.30 0.11 4.33
N PRO A 27 -14.72 -0.61 5.40
CA PRO A 27 -15.85 -0.20 6.23
C PRO A 27 -15.70 1.19 6.85
N ILE A 28 -14.50 1.51 7.34
CA ILE A 28 -14.26 2.80 8.01
C ILE A 28 -14.32 4.02 7.06
N LEU A 29 -14.04 3.81 5.78
CA LEU A 29 -14.20 4.86 4.76
C LEU A 29 -15.56 4.78 4.07
N ASN A 30 -16.35 3.74 4.36
CA ASN A 30 -17.60 3.40 3.71
C ASN A 30 -17.50 3.41 2.17
N GLU A 31 -16.36 2.96 1.63
CA GLU A 31 -16.06 3.05 0.20
C GLU A 31 -15.22 1.87 -0.29
N ASN A 32 -15.27 1.61 -1.59
CA ASN A 32 -14.41 0.61 -2.23
C ASN A 32 -13.02 1.18 -2.53
N VAL A 33 -11.99 0.48 -2.05
CA VAL A 33 -10.59 0.72 -2.42
C VAL A 33 -10.28 -0.03 -3.70
N ILE A 34 -9.88 0.70 -4.74
CA ILE A 34 -9.56 0.15 -6.05
C ILE A 34 -8.08 -0.22 -6.14
N PHE A 35 -7.80 -1.44 -6.61
CA PHE A 35 -6.48 -2.00 -6.83
C PHE A 35 -6.16 -1.97 -8.32
N ASN A 36 -5.50 -0.91 -8.79
CA ASN A 36 -5.24 -0.67 -10.22
C ASN A 36 -3.74 -0.67 -10.57
N SER A 37 -3.45 -0.51 -11.86
CA SER A 37 -2.08 -0.50 -12.38
C SER A 37 -1.19 0.59 -11.75
N LYS A 38 -1.75 1.74 -11.37
CA LYS A 38 -1.01 2.82 -10.69
C LYS A 38 -0.66 2.46 -9.25
N GLY A 39 -1.56 1.80 -8.52
CA GLY A 39 -1.26 1.28 -7.18
C GLY A 39 -0.12 0.26 -7.20
N PHE A 40 -0.17 -0.69 -8.15
CA PHE A 40 0.93 -1.65 -8.34
C PHE A 40 2.25 -0.96 -8.78
N TYR A 41 2.17 0.04 -9.65
CA TYR A 41 3.32 0.84 -10.06
C TYR A 41 4.00 1.49 -8.85
N HIS A 42 3.23 1.98 -7.88
CA HIS A 42 3.77 2.58 -6.65
C HIS A 42 4.36 1.59 -5.64
N LEU A 43 4.36 0.28 -5.90
CA LEU A 43 5.24 -0.69 -5.24
C LEU A 43 6.62 -0.71 -5.93
N ARG A 44 6.58 -0.52 -7.26
CA ARG A 44 7.67 -0.37 -8.22
C ARG A 44 8.59 0.83 -7.98
N TYR A 45 7.93 1.97 -7.91
CA TYR A 45 8.50 3.29 -8.05
C TYR A 45 7.96 4.23 -6.98
N ASP A 46 8.78 5.17 -6.54
CA ASP A 46 8.36 6.18 -5.58
C ASP A 46 7.40 7.23 -6.20
N SER A 47 6.99 8.21 -5.40
CA SER A 47 6.08 9.27 -5.84
C SER A 47 6.69 10.22 -6.89
N PHE A 48 8.02 10.22 -7.04
CA PHE A 48 8.75 10.98 -8.05
C PHE A 48 9.03 10.16 -9.32
N GLY A 49 8.60 8.90 -9.37
CA GLY A 49 8.80 8.01 -10.51
C GLY A 49 10.18 7.35 -10.53
N LYS A 50 10.98 7.47 -9.45
CA LYS A 50 12.26 6.77 -9.35
C LYS A 50 12.04 5.30 -9.00
N ALA A 51 12.72 4.41 -9.72
CA ALA A 51 12.66 2.98 -9.45
C ALA A 51 13.23 2.68 -8.05
N ARG A 52 12.49 1.90 -7.28
CA ARG A 52 13.01 1.36 -6.02
C ARG A 52 14.03 0.27 -6.28
N ASN A 53 14.96 0.07 -5.35
CA ASN A 53 15.86 -1.07 -5.44
C ASN A 53 15.10 -2.40 -5.29
N ILE A 54 15.65 -3.49 -5.82
CA ILE A 54 15.00 -4.81 -5.85
C ILE A 54 14.58 -5.27 -4.44
N LYS A 55 15.40 -5.01 -3.42
CA LYS A 55 15.09 -5.38 -2.03
C LYS A 55 13.81 -4.72 -1.52
N GLU A 56 13.62 -3.42 -1.78
CA GLU A 56 12.42 -2.70 -1.39
C GLU A 56 11.20 -3.13 -2.23
N GLN A 57 11.39 -3.40 -3.52
CA GLN A 57 10.31 -3.95 -4.37
C GLN A 57 9.84 -5.31 -3.83
N SER A 58 10.76 -6.25 -3.60
CA SER A 58 10.46 -7.58 -3.05
C SER A 58 9.75 -7.48 -1.70
N TYR A 59 10.22 -6.60 -0.83
CA TYR A 59 9.58 -6.32 0.45
C TYR A 59 8.14 -5.85 0.29
N LYS A 60 7.89 -4.80 -0.49
CA LYS A 60 6.55 -4.22 -0.68
C LYS A 60 5.59 -5.20 -1.37
N LEU A 61 6.06 -5.90 -2.41
CA LEU A 61 5.29 -6.93 -3.11
C LEU A 61 4.99 -8.14 -2.21
N GLY A 62 5.90 -8.50 -1.30
CA GLY A 62 5.69 -9.56 -0.33
C GLY A 62 4.59 -9.25 0.69
N LEU A 63 4.36 -7.97 1.00
CA LEU A 63 3.32 -7.52 1.93
C LEU A 63 1.92 -7.45 1.31
N LEU A 64 1.79 -7.58 -0.01
CA LEU A 64 0.52 -7.43 -0.71
C LEU A 64 -0.65 -8.27 -0.14
N PRO A 65 -0.48 -9.56 0.21
CA PRO A 65 -1.55 -10.35 0.81
C PRO A 65 -2.10 -9.78 2.12
N LEU A 66 -1.27 -9.01 2.85
CA LEU A 66 -1.65 -8.39 4.12
C LEU A 66 -2.43 -7.07 3.94
N VAL A 67 -2.47 -6.52 2.72
CA VAL A 67 -3.19 -5.25 2.46
C VAL A 67 -4.71 -5.44 2.61
N ILE A 68 -5.24 -6.54 2.09
CA ILE A 68 -6.69 -6.84 2.13
C ILE A 68 -7.23 -6.87 3.56
N PRO A 69 -6.65 -7.65 4.51
CA PRO A 69 -7.14 -7.64 5.88
C PRO A 69 -6.97 -6.29 6.56
N VAL A 70 -5.91 -5.50 6.27
CA VAL A 70 -5.81 -4.13 6.81
C VAL A 70 -6.96 -3.26 6.32
N VAL A 71 -7.29 -3.29 5.03
CA VAL A 71 -8.38 -2.48 4.45
C VAL A 71 -9.75 -2.89 5.00
N LYS A 72 -9.98 -4.19 5.21
CA LYS A 72 -11.26 -4.72 5.71
C LYS A 72 -11.43 -4.53 7.22
N ASN A 73 -10.36 -4.65 7.99
CA ASN A 73 -10.44 -4.75 9.45
C ASN A 73 -10.09 -3.45 10.17
N ALA A 74 -9.57 -2.44 9.45
CA ALA A 74 -9.21 -1.16 10.04
C ALA A 74 -10.37 -0.54 10.82
N THR A 75 -10.16 -0.37 12.13
CA THR A 75 -11.16 0.24 13.04
C THR A 75 -10.96 1.73 13.23
N LYS A 76 -9.82 2.27 12.80
CA LYS A 76 -9.51 3.71 12.82
C LYS A 76 -8.65 4.14 11.65
N ILE A 77 -8.83 5.38 11.22
CA ILE A 77 -7.89 6.06 10.33
C ILE A 77 -6.73 6.52 11.19
N HIS A 78 -5.51 6.05 10.90
CA HIS A 78 -4.35 6.42 11.70
C HIS A 78 -3.86 7.83 11.38
N GLU A 79 -3.76 8.14 10.09
CA GLU A 79 -3.38 9.46 9.62
C GLU A 79 -4.25 9.82 8.42
N TYR A 80 -4.69 11.08 8.38
CA TYR A 80 -5.42 11.63 7.25
C TYR A 80 -4.80 12.96 6.83
N LYS A 81 -4.41 13.05 5.56
CA LYS A 81 -3.90 14.29 4.96
C LYS A 81 -4.90 14.77 3.93
N LYS A 82 -5.62 15.83 4.29
CA LYS A 82 -6.64 16.43 3.44
C LYS A 82 -6.03 17.29 2.34
N GLN A 83 -6.64 17.23 1.16
CA GLN A 83 -6.53 18.17 0.03
C GLN A 83 -5.14 18.78 -0.20
N GLN A 84 -4.17 17.94 -0.55
CA GLN A 84 -2.87 18.40 -1.06
C GLN A 84 -2.96 18.67 -2.55
N TYR A 85 -2.44 19.80 -3.03
CA TYR A 85 -2.40 20.10 -4.46
C TYR A 85 -1.21 19.44 -5.13
N SER A 86 -1.46 18.68 -6.21
CA SER A 86 -0.40 18.14 -7.06
C SER A 86 -0.30 18.95 -8.34
N LYS A 87 0.76 19.76 -8.48
CA LYS A 87 1.06 20.48 -9.73
C LYS A 87 1.14 19.54 -10.94
N PRO A 88 1.86 18.39 -10.87
CA PRO A 88 1.95 17.48 -12.01
C PRO A 88 0.62 16.86 -12.44
N LEU A 89 -0.34 16.71 -11.51
CA LEU A 89 -1.67 16.15 -11.81
C LEU A 89 -2.71 17.24 -12.11
N GLY A 90 -2.41 18.51 -11.83
CA GLY A 90 -3.37 19.61 -11.89
C GLY A 90 -4.58 19.41 -10.96
N LYS A 91 -4.44 18.61 -9.90
CA LYS A 91 -5.56 18.15 -9.06
C LYS A 91 -5.18 18.09 -7.59
N TYR A 92 -6.16 18.31 -6.73
CA TYR A 92 -6.06 17.98 -5.31
C TYR A 92 -6.09 16.47 -5.10
N PHE A 93 -5.45 16.00 -4.04
CA PHE A 93 -5.49 14.62 -3.62
C PHE A 93 -5.56 14.52 -2.10
N GLU A 94 -6.09 13.40 -1.63
CA GLU A 94 -6.24 13.06 -0.22
C GLU A 94 -5.53 11.74 0.05
N ILE A 95 -4.96 11.60 1.25
CA ILE A 95 -4.24 10.39 1.66
C ILE A 95 -4.75 9.92 3.02
N TRP A 96 -5.02 8.62 3.13
CA TRP A 96 -5.31 7.94 4.39
C TRP A 96 -4.22 6.90 4.69
N GLU A 97 -3.82 6.80 5.94
CA GLU A 97 -3.06 5.67 6.47
C GLU A 97 -3.98 4.82 7.35
N LEU A 98 -4.17 3.56 6.98
CA LEU A 98 -4.80 2.54 7.81
C LEU A 98 -3.73 1.66 8.45
N ARG A 99 -3.96 1.20 9.68
CA ARG A 99 -3.03 0.32 10.39
C ARG A 99 -3.77 -0.80 11.09
N GLU A 100 -3.31 -2.02 10.89
CA GLU A 100 -3.85 -3.20 11.59
C GLU A 100 -2.76 -4.22 11.90
N ILE A 101 -3.05 -5.07 12.88
CA ILE A 101 -2.24 -6.25 13.21
C ILE A 101 -2.77 -7.41 12.36
N VAL A 102 -1.95 -7.93 11.45
CA VAL A 102 -2.37 -8.91 10.45
C VAL A 102 -1.33 -10.01 10.23
N GLY A 103 -1.81 -11.12 9.66
CA GLY A 103 -1.00 -12.31 9.37
C GLY A 103 -0.68 -13.14 10.61
N GLN A 104 -0.15 -14.34 10.40
CA GLN A 104 0.16 -15.29 11.46
C GLN A 104 1.19 -14.76 12.46
N GLN A 105 2.13 -13.94 11.98
CA GLN A 105 3.18 -13.32 12.79
C GLN A 105 2.70 -12.08 13.56
N LYS A 106 1.40 -11.76 13.55
CA LYS A 106 0.82 -10.58 14.22
C LYS A 106 1.60 -9.29 13.90
N THR A 107 1.90 -9.08 12.62
CA THR A 107 2.68 -7.93 12.18
C THR A 107 1.80 -6.69 12.10
N ILE A 108 2.28 -5.56 12.63
CA ILE A 108 1.63 -4.25 12.41
C ILE A 108 1.94 -3.78 10.98
N VAL A 109 0.91 -3.72 10.13
CA VAL A 109 1.04 -3.27 8.73
C VAL A 109 0.32 -1.95 8.55
N SER A 110 0.98 -1.01 7.89
CA SER A 110 0.41 0.25 7.43
C SER A 110 0.09 0.17 5.94
N VAL A 111 -1.12 0.54 5.57
CA VAL A 111 -1.59 0.66 4.20
C VAL A 111 -1.94 2.11 3.93
N VAL A 112 -1.46 2.62 2.80
CA VAL A 112 -1.75 3.98 2.35
C VAL A 112 -2.71 3.93 1.19
N LEU A 113 -3.76 4.73 1.31
CA LEU A 113 -4.81 4.93 0.32
C LEU A 113 -4.76 6.36 -0.20
N ARG A 114 -5.16 6.57 -1.45
CA ARG A 114 -5.17 7.88 -2.08
C ARG A 114 -6.41 8.10 -2.94
N ARG A 115 -6.99 9.29 -2.87
CA ARG A 115 -7.98 9.80 -3.84
C ARG A 115 -7.38 10.99 -4.58
N ILE A 116 -7.63 11.09 -5.89
CA ILE A 116 -7.24 12.24 -6.72
C ILE A 116 -8.52 12.89 -7.26
N GLY A 117 -8.71 14.19 -7.00
CA GLY A 117 -9.95 14.91 -7.29
C GLY A 117 -11.16 14.20 -6.69
N ASN A 118 -12.22 14.04 -7.49
CA ASN A 118 -13.45 13.35 -7.11
C ASN A 118 -13.45 11.86 -7.53
N GLY A 119 -12.27 11.27 -7.77
CA GLY A 119 -12.16 9.88 -8.20
C GLY A 119 -12.32 8.87 -7.06
N ASN A 120 -12.15 7.60 -7.40
CA ASN A 120 -12.17 6.50 -6.43
C ASN A 120 -10.97 6.54 -5.48
N ILE A 121 -11.14 5.98 -4.28
CA ILE A 121 -10.02 5.68 -3.39
C ILE A 121 -9.22 4.53 -3.99
N THR A 122 -7.90 4.70 -4.07
CA THR A 122 -6.97 3.72 -4.66
C THR A 122 -5.91 3.31 -3.66
N PHE A 123 -5.48 2.05 -3.73
CA PHE A 123 -4.29 1.62 -3.01
C PHE A 123 -3.04 2.37 -3.51
N LEU A 124 -2.23 2.89 -2.60
CA LEU A 124 -0.99 3.61 -2.92
C LEU A 124 0.28 2.86 -2.49
N SER A 125 0.37 2.41 -1.25
CA SER A 125 1.59 1.80 -0.70
C SER A 125 1.33 0.97 0.56
N VAL A 126 2.32 0.18 0.97
CA VAL A 126 2.31 -0.65 2.17
C VAL A 126 3.71 -0.70 2.83
N TRP A 127 3.75 -0.84 4.16
CA TRP A 127 4.95 -1.21 4.93
C TRP A 127 4.60 -1.81 6.29
N LYS A 128 5.53 -2.57 6.88
CA LYS A 128 5.49 -2.99 8.28
C LYS A 128 5.94 -1.84 9.18
N ARG A 129 5.27 -1.63 10.32
CA ARG A 129 5.81 -0.80 11.39
C ARG A 129 6.84 -1.61 12.18
N LYS A 130 7.88 -0.93 12.67
CA LYS A 130 8.77 -1.52 13.66
C LYS A 130 7.96 -1.79 14.92
N ASP A 131 8.20 -2.93 15.56
CA ASP A 131 7.72 -3.13 16.91
C ASP A 131 8.26 -1.99 17.77
N LYS A 132 7.40 -1.38 18.60
CA LYS A 132 7.91 -0.52 19.65
C LYS A 132 8.75 -1.44 20.53
N GLN A 133 10.07 -1.24 20.57
CA GLN A 133 10.88 -1.81 21.64
C GLN A 133 10.25 -1.30 22.94
N THR A 134 9.55 -2.17 23.65
CA THR A 134 9.24 -1.93 25.05
C THR A 134 10.60 -1.78 25.72
N LYS A 135 10.92 -0.57 26.17
CA LYS A 135 12.02 -0.40 27.13
C LYS A 135 11.69 -1.34 28.27
N LYS A 136 12.51 -2.39 28.46
CA LYS A 136 12.46 -3.16 29.69
C LYS A 136 12.82 -2.18 30.80
N THR A 137 11.84 -1.76 31.58
CA THR A 137 12.10 -1.18 32.89
C THR A 137 12.73 -2.30 33.70
N ILE A 138 14.02 -2.14 34.02
CA ILE A 138 14.73 -2.95 35.00
C ILE A 138 14.29 -2.46 36.38
#